data_AF-A0A090RUF4-F1
#
_entry.id   AF-A0A090RUF4-F1
#
_cell.length_a   1.000
_cell.length_b   1.000
_cell.length_c   1.000
_cell.angle_alpha   90.00
_cell.angle_beta   90.00
_cell.angle_gamma   90.00
#
_symmetry.space_group_name_H-M   'P 1'
#
loop_
_entity.id
_entity.type
_entity.pdbx_description
1 polymer ?
#
loop_
_entity_poly.entity_id
_entity_poly.type
_entity_poly.pdbx_seq_one_letter_code
_entity_poly.pdbx_strand_id
1 'polypeptide(L)' 'MKSGERINGVALDTKRNDQKQECIEVKIDETKQLVILEDISKLTVSVKNPHFSEVTFQ' A
#
# COMPACT_ATOMS: atom_id res chain seq x y z
N MET A 1 5.00 5.06 -4.85
CA MET A 1 3.91 5.38 -5.80
C MET A 1 4.49 5.66 -7.18
N LYS A 2 3.73 5.44 -8.25
CA LYS A 2 4.08 5.84 -9.62
C LYS A 2 4.32 7.35 -9.73
N SER A 3 3.67 8.14 -8.87
CA SER A 3 3.89 9.58 -8.68
C SER A 3 5.24 9.94 -8.04
N GLY A 4 5.99 8.98 -7.50
CA GLY A 4 7.20 9.21 -6.68
C GLY A 4 6.94 9.40 -5.19
N GLU A 5 5.67 9.59 -4.79
CA GLU A 5 5.28 9.67 -3.38
C GLU A 5 5.59 8.37 -2.62
N ARG A 6 5.87 8.51 -1.31
CA ARG A 6 6.09 7.41 -0.38
C ARG A 6 5.07 7.46 0.74
N ILE A 7 4.40 6.34 0.96
CA ILE A 7 3.44 6.14 2.05
C ILE A 7 4.01 5.07 2.97
N ASN A 8 4.11 5.37 4.26
CA ASN A 8 4.57 4.43 5.28
C ASN A 8 3.43 4.15 6.26
N GLY A 9 3.19 2.88 6.57
CA GLY A 9 2.13 2.49 7.48
C GLY A 9 1.99 0.98 7.60
N VAL A 10 0.94 0.55 8.30
CA VAL A 10 0.62 -0.88 8.47
C VAL A 10 -0.49 -1.24 7.49
N ALA A 11 -0.21 -2.17 6.58
CA ALA A 11 -1.24 -2.75 5.72
C ALA A 11 -2.27 -3.51 6.57
N LEU A 12 -3.56 -3.18 6.39
CA LEU A 12 -4.66 -3.79 7.14
C LEU A 12 -5.45 -4.80 6.30
N ASP A 13 -5.89 -4.39 5.10
CA ASP A 13 -6.76 -5.19 4.24
C ASP A 13 -6.71 -4.68 2.79
N THR A 14 -7.29 -5.44 1.85
CA THR A 14 -7.55 -5.00 0.47
C THR A 14 -9.05 -4.82 0.26
N LYS A 15 -9.47 -3.69 -0.31
CA LYS A 15 -10.89 -3.41 -0.60
C LYS A 15 -11.07 -2.43 -1.74
N ARG A 16 -12.29 -2.36 -2.26
CA ARG A 16 -12.67 -1.36 -3.26
C ARG A 16 -13.03 -0.02 -2.61
N ASN A 17 -12.61 1.08 -3.24
CA ASN A 17 -13.09 2.42 -2.90
C ASN A 17 -14.48 2.69 -3.50
N ASP A 18 -15.04 3.89 -3.25
CA ASP A 18 -16.36 4.29 -3.77
C ASP A 18 -16.41 4.35 -5.31
N GLN A 19 -15.26 4.55 -5.96
CA GLN A 19 -15.09 4.50 -7.42
C GLN A 19 -14.87 3.06 -7.94
N LYS A 20 -15.00 2.05 -7.08
CA LYS A 20 -14.81 0.62 -7.36
C LYS A 20 -13.39 0.21 -7.77
N GLN A 21 -12.39 1.06 -7.51
CA GLN A 21 -10.98 0.76 -7.74
C GLN A 21 -10.43 -0.11 -6.61
N GLU A 22 -9.60 -1.10 -6.96
CA GLU A 22 -8.91 -1.95 -5.99
C GLU A 22 -7.88 -1.13 -5.20
N CYS A 23 -7.98 -1.16 -3.87
CA CYS A 23 -7.12 -0.42 -2.96
C CYS A 23 -6.59 -1.32 -1.85
N ILE A 24 -5.46 -0.93 -1.27
CA ILE A 24 -5.00 -1.41 0.04
C ILE A 24 -5.39 -0.39 1.11
N GLU A 25 -6.02 -0.85 2.19
CA GLU A 25 -6.22 -0.05 3.40
C GLU A 25 -4.93 -0.05 4.22
N VAL A 26 -4.38 1.13 4.44
CA VAL A 26 -3.16 1.33 5.22
C VAL A 26 -3.50 2.17 6.44
N LYS A 27 -3.08 1.71 7.62
CA LYS A 27 -3.11 2.51 8.85
C LYS A 27 -1.87 3.41 8.89
N ILE A 28 -2.09 4.71 8.94
CA ILE A 28 -1.08 5.74 9.09
C ILE A 28 -1.42 6.50 10.38
N ASP A 29 -0.57 6.36 11.39
CA ASP A 29 -0.83 6.81 12.76
C ASP A 29 -2.17 6.29 13.29
N GLU A 30 -3.13 7.18 13.57
CA GLU A 30 -4.48 6.82 14.04
C GLU A 30 -5.52 6.80 12.92
N THR A 31 -5.12 7.10 11.69
CA THR A 31 -6.02 7.19 10.53
C THR A 31 -5.87 6.00 9.59
N LYS A 32 -6.91 5.75 8.81
CA LYS A 32 -6.93 4.75 7.75
C LYS A 32 -7.02 5.46 6.41
N GLN A 33 -6.17 5.06 5.47
CA GLN A 33 -6.15 5.60 4.13
C GLN A 33 -6.26 4.46 3.11
N LEU A 34 -7.01 4.71 2.04
CA LEU A 34 -7.05 3.84 0.87
C LEU A 34 -5.99 4.28 -0.14
N VAL A 35 -5.14 3.35 -0.54
CA VAL A 35 -4.13 3.55 -1.60
C VAL A 35 -4.50 2.66 -2.77
N ILE A 36 -4.71 3.26 -3.95
CA ILE A 36 -5.08 2.54 -5.17
C ILE A 36 -3.92 1.63 -5.57
N LEU A 37 -4.20 0.33 -5.79
CA LEU A 37 -3.16 -0.65 -6.08
C LEU A 37 -2.43 -0.37 -7.41
N GLU A 38 -3.14 0.10 -8.43
CA GLU A 38 -2.57 0.43 -9.73
C GLU A 38 -1.57 1.59 -9.69
N ASP A 39 -1.65 2.45 -8.67
CA ASP A 39 -0.74 3.59 -8.47
C ASP A 39 0.52 3.21 -7.69
N ILE A 40 0.61 1.99 -7.16
CA ILE A 40 1.78 1.52 -6.44
C ILE A 40 2.84 1.08 -7.46
N SER A 41 4.04 1.65 -7.37
CA SER A 41 5.20 1.24 -8.16
C SER A 41 6.09 0.24 -7.40
N LYS A 42 6.16 0.38 -6.07
CA LYS A 42 7.04 -0.41 -5.21
C LYS A 42 6.47 -0.47 -3.80
N LEU A 43 6.55 -1.64 -3.19
CA LEU A 43 6.20 -1.91 -1.79
C LEU A 43 7.42 -2.52 -1.11
N THR A 44 7.87 -1.91 -0.02
CA THR A 44 9.01 -2.38 0.79
C THR A 44 8.52 -2.70 2.19
N VAL A 45 8.94 -3.84 2.73
CA VAL A 45 8.59 -4.21 4.11
C VAL A 45 9.59 -3.59 5.08
N SER A 46 9.07 -2.80 6.02
CA SER A 46 9.88 -2.11 7.05
C SER A 46 10.31 -3.02 8.20
N VAL A 47 9.71 -4.20 8.32
CA VAL A 47 10.05 -5.23 9.31
C VAL A 47 10.57 -6.48 8.64
N LYS A 48 11.57 -7.11 9.26
CA LYS A 48 12.11 -8.39 8.78
C LYS A 48 11.01 -9.44 8.88
N ASN A 49 10.66 -10.01 7.73
CA ASN A 49 9.67 -11.09 7.61
C ASN A 49 10.19 -12.10 6.56
N PRO A 50 9.75 -13.36 6.60
CA PRO A 50 10.25 -14.40 5.71
C PRO A 50 9.62 -14.39 4.30
N HIS A 51 8.64 -13.53 4.02
CA HIS A 51 7.85 -13.59 2.79
C HIS A 51 8.50 -12.82 1.65
N PHE A 52 8.83 -11.55 1.88
CA PHE A 52 9.53 -10.71 0.93
C PHE A 52 10.06 -9.46 1.63
N SER A 53 11.08 -8.85 1.06
CA SER A 53 11.60 -7.54 1.51
C SER A 53 11.11 -6.40 0.63
N GLU A 54 10.91 -6.68 -0.66
CA GLU A 54 10.50 -5.71 -1.66
C GLU A 54 9.72 -6.39 -2.78
N VAL A 55 8.69 -5.70 -3.29
CA VAL A 55 7.99 -6.04 -4.53
C VAL A 55 7.90 -4.77 -5.37
N THR A 56 8.23 -4.88 -6.65
CA THR A 56 8.03 -3.83 -7.66
C THR A 56 6.88 -4.22 -8.57
N PHE A 57 6.00 -3.27 -8.85
CA PHE A 57 4.81 -3.43 -9.69
C PHE A 57 4.96 -2.57 -10.96
N GLN A 58 4.44 -3.05 -12.08
CA GLN A 58 4.49 -2.37 -13.39
C GLN A 58 3.31 -1.40 -13.57
#